data_AF-A0A1I6YJ76-F1
#
_entry.id   AF-A0A1I6YJ76-F1
#
_cell.length_a   1.000
_cell.length_b   1.000
_cell.length_c   1.000
_cell.angle_alpha   90.00
_cell.angle_beta   90.00
_cell.angle_gamma   90.00
#
_symmetry.space_group_name_H-M   'P 1'
#
loop_
_entity.id
_entity.type
_entity.pdbx_description
1 polymer ?
#
loop_
_entity_poly.entity_id
_entity_poly.type
_entity_poly.pdbx_seq_one_letter_code
_entity_poly.pdbx_strand_id
1 'polypeptide(L)'
;MRQIKAQTVIISLVGIVLSGTVFFHLAEGWSWLDSYFFTVVTISTVGYGSLVPTSALGKLATTGFIFVGLGIFAVAIQQFAVFQMRKREEHTEWLIGHLGHRPKDSAAANEDDRPTTPVTDQQSGRSDAHK
;
A
#
# COMPACT_ATOMS: atom_id res chain seq x y z
N MET A 1 -10.16 -13.75 12.02
CA MET A 1 -9.12 -12.73 12.29
C MET A 1 -9.81 -11.48 12.82
N ARG A 2 -9.53 -11.05 14.06
CA ARG A 2 -10.15 -9.85 14.65
C ARG A 2 -9.73 -8.61 13.85
N GLN A 3 -10.68 -7.77 13.48
CA GLN A 3 -10.41 -6.48 12.83
C GLN A 3 -9.66 -5.58 13.82
N ILE A 4 -8.35 -5.40 13.63
CA ILE A 4 -7.57 -4.47 14.43
C ILE A 4 -7.95 -3.06 13.98
N LYS A 5 -8.60 -2.30 14.86
CA LYS A 5 -8.97 -0.91 14.58
C LYS A 5 -7.70 -0.06 14.61
N ALA A 6 -7.58 0.90 13.69
CA ALA A 6 -6.45 1.84 13.66
C ALA A 6 -6.23 2.54 15.02
N GLN A 7 -7.32 2.85 15.73
CA GLN A 7 -7.29 3.41 17.09
C GLN A 7 -6.48 2.53 18.08
N THR A 8 -6.65 1.21 18.03
CA THR A 8 -5.92 0.29 18.89
C THR A 8 -4.42 0.37 18.64
N VAL A 9 -4.01 0.43 17.38
CA VAL A 9 -2.59 0.52 17.01
C VAL A 9 -1.98 1.86 17.43
N ILE A 10 -2.71 2.96 17.25
CA ILE A 10 -2.27 4.28 17.70
C ILE A 10 -2.11 4.31 19.23
N ILE A 11 -3.07 3.76 19.98
CA ILE A 11 -2.99 3.69 21.45
C ILE A 11 -1.80 2.83 21.88
N SER A 12 -1.59 1.67 21.25
CA SER A 12 -0.43 0.81 21.54
C SER A 12 0.90 1.51 21.24
N LEU A 13 0.97 2.28 20.15
CA LEU A 13 2.17 3.01 19.75
C LEU A 13 2.49 4.16 20.71
N VAL A 14 1.47 4.93 21.12
CA VAL A 14 1.65 5.96 22.15
C VAL A 14 2.04 5.32 23.48
N GLY A 15 1.39 4.23 23.88
CA GLY A 15 1.67 3.51 25.12
C GLY A 15 3.12 3.02 25.19
N ILE A 16 3.62 2.40 24.12
CA ILE A 16 5.01 1.88 24.10
C ILE A 16 6.04 3.03 24.08
N VAL A 17 5.75 4.12 23.37
CA VAL A 17 6.63 5.30 23.34
C VAL A 17 6.69 5.96 24.73
N LEU A 18 5.56 6.16 25.39
CA LEU A 18 5.52 6.72 26.75
C LEU A 18 6.23 5.79 27.75
N SER A 19 5.95 4.49 27.69
CA SER A 19 6.60 3.50 28.54
C SER A 19 8.12 3.48 28.35
N GLY A 20 8.61 3.48 27.11
CA GLY A 20 10.04 3.54 26.81
C GLY A 20 10.67 4.85 27.30
N THR A 21 10.00 5.98 27.04
CA THR A 21 10.47 7.31 27.46
C THR A 21 10.66 7.39 28.97
N VAL A 22 9.66 6.97 29.75
CA VAL A 22 9.74 6.96 31.22
C VAL A 22 10.83 6.00 31.68
N PHE A 23 10.92 4.81 31.09
CA PHE A 23 11.93 3.82 31.47
C PHE A 23 13.36 4.33 31.24
N PHE A 24 13.67 4.83 30.04
CA PHE A 24 15.03 5.29 29.71
C PHE A 24 15.39 6.58 30.45
N HIS A 25 14.42 7.44 30.75
CA HIS A 25 14.64 8.58 31.63
C HIS A 25 15.13 8.13 33.02
N LEU A 26 14.50 7.11 33.60
CA LEU A 26 14.86 6.60 34.92
C LEU A 26 16.13 5.73 34.91
N ALA A 27 16.33 4.92 33.86
CA ALA A 27 17.43 3.96 33.79
C ALA A 27 18.77 4.59 33.37
N GLU A 28 18.74 5.56 32.44
CA GLU A 28 19.95 6.21 31.91
C GLU A 28 20.12 7.66 32.37
N GLY A 29 19.11 8.24 33.05
CA GLY A 29 19.18 9.62 33.54
C GLY A 29 19.14 10.69 32.44
N TRP A 30 18.74 10.32 31.22
CA TRP A 30 18.63 11.25 30.09
C TRP A 30 17.47 12.23 30.28
N SER A 31 17.46 13.35 29.56
CA SER A 31 16.31 14.25 29.58
C SER A 31 15.05 13.55 29.03
N TRP A 32 13.87 14.08 29.36
CA TRP A 32 12.60 13.55 28.83
C TRP A 32 12.58 13.52 27.30
N LEU A 33 13.12 14.57 26.67
CA LEU A 33 13.18 14.70 25.22
C LEU A 33 14.16 13.70 24.60
N ASP A 34 15.34 13.53 25.20
CA ASP A 34 16.33 12.55 24.73
C ASP A 34 15.83 11.12 24.87
N SER A 35 15.14 10.82 25.97
CA SER A 35 14.54 9.50 26.22
C SER A 35 13.42 9.20 25.22
N TYR A 36 12.57 10.19 24.92
CA TYR A 36 11.55 10.10 23.88
C TYR A 36 12.17 9.90 22.50
N PHE A 37 13.16 10.73 22.17
CA PHE A 37 13.87 10.67 20.89
C PHE A 37 14.52 9.30 20.68
N PHE A 38 15.27 8.81 21.67
CA PHE A 38 15.86 7.47 21.64
C PHE A 38 14.78 6.40 21.42
N THR A 39 13.70 6.45 22.21
CA THR A 39 12.61 5.47 22.13
C THR A 39 12.02 5.38 20.72
N VAL A 40 11.68 6.52 20.11
CA VAL A 40 11.11 6.57 18.76
C VAL A 40 12.11 6.09 17.72
N VAL A 41 13.35 6.58 17.76
CA VAL A 41 14.42 6.23 16.81
C VAL A 41 14.78 4.75 16.87
N THR A 42 14.71 4.14 18.05
CA THR A 42 14.95 2.71 18.26
C THR A 42 13.84 1.85 17.68
N ILE A 43 12.56 2.10 18.02
CA ILE A 43 11.45 1.26 17.51
C ILE A 43 11.21 1.46 16.01
N SER A 44 11.55 2.64 15.48
CA SER A 44 11.49 2.92 14.04
C SER A 44 12.69 2.37 13.26
N THR A 45 13.62 1.68 13.94
CA THR A 45 14.86 1.13 13.38
C THR A 45 15.75 2.16 12.68
N VAL A 46 15.61 3.44 13.00
CA VAL A 46 16.44 4.51 12.42
C VAL A 46 17.83 4.48 13.05
N GLY A 47 17.89 4.36 14.38
CA GLY A 47 19.12 4.03 15.11
C GLY A 47 20.31 4.97 14.85
N TYR A 48 20.16 6.29 14.98
CA TYR A 48 21.25 7.25 14.73
C TYR A 48 22.52 7.02 15.57
N GLY A 49 22.42 6.34 16.71
CA GLY A 49 23.56 6.03 17.58
C GLY A 49 24.09 7.22 18.38
N SER A 50 23.43 8.38 18.34
CA SER A 50 23.78 9.56 19.16
C SER A 50 23.49 9.35 20.65
N LEU A 51 22.50 8.52 20.97
CA LEU A 51 22.15 8.07 22.31
C LEU A 51 22.19 6.54 22.33
N VAL A 52 22.97 5.97 23.25
CA VAL A 52 23.12 4.53 23.41
C VAL A 52 23.14 4.23 24.91
N PRO A 53 22.34 3.26 25.39
CA PRO A 53 22.32 2.91 26.80
C PRO A 53 23.69 2.42 27.26
N THR A 54 24.18 3.00 28.34
CA THR A 54 25.48 2.68 28.91
C THR A 54 25.35 1.67 30.04
N SER A 55 24.23 1.69 30.76
CA SER A 55 23.96 0.79 31.87
C SER A 55 23.67 -0.64 31.37
N ALA A 56 24.02 -1.64 32.19
CA ALA A 56 23.72 -3.03 31.89
C ALA A 56 22.19 -3.26 31.78
N LEU A 57 21.42 -2.62 32.67
CA LEU A 57 19.97 -2.68 32.68
C LEU A 57 19.37 -2.03 31.42
N GLY A 58 19.86 -0.86 31.04
CA GLY A 58 19.43 -0.15 29.83
C GLY A 58 19.67 -0.96 28.58
N LYS A 59 20.85 -1.61 28.45
CA LYS A 59 21.15 -2.48 27.30
C LYS A 59 20.20 -3.67 27.20
N LEU A 60 19.98 -4.40 28.31
CA LEU A 60 19.05 -5.53 28.33
C LEU A 60 17.61 -5.09 28.03
N ALA A 61 17.20 -3.96 28.62
CA ALA A 61 15.88 -3.40 28.37
C ALA A 61 15.71 -2.97 26.92
N THR A 62 16.70 -2.32 26.32
CA THR A 62 16.67 -1.96 24.89
C THR A 62 16.52 -3.19 24.01
N THR A 63 17.25 -4.28 24.29
CA THR A 63 17.10 -5.53 23.54
C THR A 63 15.66 -6.08 23.64
N GLY A 64 15.09 -6.17 24.83
CA GLY A 64 13.71 -6.62 25.02
C GLY A 64 12.68 -5.68 24.38
N PHE A 65 12.92 -4.37 24.50
CA PHE A 65 12.07 -3.32 23.96
C PHE A 65 12.00 -3.36 22.44
N ILE A 66 13.10 -3.66 21.75
CA ILE A 66 13.12 -3.80 20.28
C ILE A 66 12.18 -4.92 19.82
N PHE A 67 12.19 -6.10 20.47
CA PHE A 67 11.34 -7.21 20.05
C PHE A 67 9.83 -6.87 20.09
N VAL A 68 9.41 -6.12 21.12
CA VAL A 68 8.00 -5.71 21.27
C VAL A 68 7.69 -4.48 20.40
N GLY A 69 8.56 -3.48 20.45
CA GLY A 69 8.40 -2.20 19.77
C GLY A 69 8.38 -2.32 18.26
N LEU A 70 9.28 -3.13 17.70
CA LEU A 70 9.37 -3.33 16.26
C LEU A 70 8.11 -3.98 15.69
N GLY A 71 7.54 -4.97 16.39
CA GLY A 71 6.31 -5.63 15.96
C GLY A 71 5.11 -4.67 15.90
N ILE A 72 4.93 -3.86 16.95
CA ILE A 72 3.87 -2.84 17.01
C ILE A 72 4.09 -1.77 15.94
N PHE A 73 5.33 -1.31 15.76
CA PHE A 73 5.68 -0.30 14.76
C PHE A 73 5.44 -0.81 13.32
N ALA A 74 5.80 -2.06 13.04
CA ALA A 74 5.53 -2.70 11.75
C ALA A 74 4.02 -2.80 11.45
N VAL A 75 3.21 -3.17 12.44
CA VAL A 75 1.74 -3.18 12.30
C VAL A 75 1.21 -1.76 12.07
N ALA A 76 1.78 -0.74 12.71
CA ALA A 76 1.40 0.65 12.48
C ALA A 76 1.68 1.10 11.04
N ILE A 77 2.85 0.80 10.50
CA ILE A 77 3.19 1.06 9.10
C ILE A 77 2.21 0.34 8.16
N GLN A 78 1.92 -0.94 8.42
CA GLN A 78 0.98 -1.72 7.61
C GLN A 78 -0.42 -1.08 7.60
N GLN A 79 -0.93 -0.67 8.76
CA GLN A 79 -2.24 0.00 8.85
C GLN A 79 -2.24 1.34 8.13
N PHE A 80 -1.16 2.11 8.25
CA PHE A 80 -1.01 3.37 7.54
C PHE A 80 -1.00 3.17 6.02
N ALA A 81 -0.29 2.14 5.53
CA ALA A 81 -0.27 1.78 4.12
C ALA A 81 -1.66 1.39 3.60
N VAL A 82 -2.39 0.55 4.34
CA VAL A 82 -3.77 0.16 4.00
C VAL A 82 -4.71 1.37 4.03
N PHE A 83 -4.57 2.27 5.00
CA PHE A 83 -5.35 3.50 5.06
C PHE A 83 -5.11 4.39 3.82
N GLN A 84 -3.85 4.54 3.41
CA GLN A 84 -3.51 5.29 2.19
C GLN A 84 -4.04 4.63 0.91
N MET A 85 -4.05 3.30 0.84
CA MET A 85 -4.62 2.57 -0.30
C MET A 85 -6.13 2.75 -0.39
N ARG A 86 -6.85 2.63 0.73
CA ARG A 86 -8.31 2.85 0.77
C ARG A 86 -8.69 4.23 0.25
N LYS A 87 -7.90 5.26 0.58
CA LYS A 87 -8.13 6.62 0.09
C LYS A 87 -7.87 6.78 -1.42
N ARG A 88 -6.99 5.94 -2.01
CA ARG A 88 -6.70 5.96 -3.45
C ARG A 88 -7.77 5.22 -4.25
N GLU A 89 -8.33 4.15 -3.71
CA GLU A 89 -9.39 3.37 -4.35
C GLU A 89 -10.61 4.23 -4.67
N GLU A 90 -11.04 5.12 -3.75
CA GLU A 90 -12.15 6.05 -3.99
C GLU A 90 -11.91 6.97 -5.19
N HIS A 91 -10.68 7.46 -5.37
CA HIS A 91 -10.31 8.29 -6.52
C HIS A 91 -10.19 7.48 -7.81
N THR A 92 -9.67 6.26 -7.74
CA THR A 92 -9.57 5.37 -8.91
C THR A 92 -10.94 4.92 -9.39
N GLU A 93 -11.86 4.58 -8.49
CA GLU A 93 -13.25 4.26 -8.84
C GLU A 93 -13.98 5.46 -9.43
N TRP A 94 -13.79 6.67 -8.87
CA TRP A 94 -14.32 7.89 -9.48
C TRP A 94 -13.77 8.10 -10.90
N LEU A 95 -12.45 7.93 -11.10
CA LEU A 95 -11.82 8.07 -12.42
C LEU A 95 -12.34 7.02 -13.41
N ILE A 96 -12.49 5.77 -13.00
CA ILE A 96 -13.01 4.69 -13.85
C ILE A 96 -14.49 4.91 -14.16
N GLY A 97 -15.29 5.35 -13.20
CA GLY A 97 -16.70 5.71 -13.42
C GLY A 97 -16.86 6.92 -14.34
N HIS A 98 -15.97 7.91 -14.24
CA HIS A 98 -15.99 9.12 -15.05
C HIS A 98 -15.43 8.91 -16.47
N LEU A 99 -14.42 8.05 -16.64
CA LEU A 99 -13.81 7.70 -17.94
C LEU A 99 -14.47 6.48 -18.61
N GLY A 100 -15.30 5.73 -17.88
CA GLY A 100 -16.05 4.58 -18.38
C GLY A 100 -17.15 4.93 -19.39
N HIS A 101 -17.46 6.21 -19.59
CA HIS A 101 -18.21 6.69 -20.75
C HIS A 101 -17.29 6.71 -21.99
N ARG A 102 -16.99 5.53 -22.54
CA ARG A 102 -16.63 5.42 -23.96
C ARG A 102 -17.93 5.60 -24.77
N PRO A 103 -18.07 6.63 -25.61
CA PRO A 103 -19.08 6.59 -26.66
C PRO A 103 -18.82 5.32 -27.48
N LYS A 104 -19.87 4.56 -27.75
CA LYS A 104 -19.84 3.29 -28.48
C LYS A 104 -19.55 3.50 -29.99
N ASP A 105 -18.86 4.57 -30.35
CA ASP A 105 -18.75 5.05 -31.73
C ASP A 105 -17.32 4.95 -32.26
N SER A 106 -16.30 4.75 -31.41
CA SER A 106 -14.91 4.56 -31.86
C SER A 106 -14.59 3.13 -32.34
N ALA A 107 -15.59 2.24 -32.37
CA ALA A 107 -15.46 0.95 -33.05
C ALA A 107 -15.66 1.06 -34.58
N ALA A 108 -16.18 2.19 -35.08
CA ALA A 108 -16.43 2.40 -36.51
C ALA A 108 -15.21 2.91 -37.31
N ALA A 109 -14.06 3.15 -36.66
CA ALA A 109 -12.89 3.71 -37.33
C ALA A 109 -11.98 2.67 -38.02
N ASN A 110 -12.30 1.38 -37.93
CA ASN A 110 -11.58 0.28 -38.59
C ASN A 110 -12.46 -0.51 -39.58
N GLU A 111 -13.59 0.07 -40.01
CA GLU A 111 -14.33 -0.47 -41.15
C GLU A 111 -13.55 -0.08 -42.42
N ASP A 112 -12.61 -0.94 -42.82
CA ASP A 112 -11.92 -0.89 -44.11
C ASP A 112 -12.96 -1.10 -45.22
N ASP A 113 -13.32 -0.03 -45.94
CA ASP A 113 -14.20 -0.07 -47.11
C ASP A 113 -13.57 -0.99 -48.15
N ARG A 114 -13.99 -2.26 -48.17
CA ARG A 114 -13.59 -3.19 -49.23
C ARG A 114 -14.10 -2.63 -50.55
N PRO A 115 -13.23 -2.44 -51.57
CA PRO A 115 -13.70 -2.02 -52.87
C PRO A 115 -14.65 -3.08 -53.41
N THR A 116 -15.91 -2.70 -53.62
CA THR A 116 -16.92 -3.51 -54.29
C THR A 116 -16.41 -3.81 -55.70
N THR A 117 -15.93 -5.03 -55.93
CA THR A 117 -15.69 -5.53 -57.27
C THR A 117 -17.02 -6.06 -57.82
N PRO A 118 -17.50 -5.58 -58.98
CA PRO A 118 -18.67 -6.17 -59.61
C PRO A 118 -18.25 -7.49 -60.25
N VAL A 119 -18.67 -8.61 -59.68
CA VAL A 119 -18.52 -9.94 -60.29
C VAL A 119 -19.81 -10.29 -61.02
N THR A 120 -19.75 -10.03 -62.33
CA THR A 120 -20.31 -10.73 -63.48
C THR A 120 -21.41 -11.78 -63.24
N ASP A 121 -22.50 -11.58 -63.99
CA ASP A 121 -23.67 -12.44 -64.20
C ASP A 121 -23.40 -13.96 -64.19
N GLN A 122 -24.13 -14.67 -63.33
CA GLN A 122 -24.50 -16.05 -63.58
C GLN A 122 -25.73 -16.08 -64.50
N GLN A 123 -25.49 -16.20 -65.80
CA GLN A 123 -26.55 -16.63 -66.72
C GLN A 123 -25.99 -17.32 -67.96
N SER A 124 -25.96 -18.66 -67.94
CA SER A 124 -26.18 -19.57 -69.06
C SER A 124 -25.91 -20.98 -68.53
N GLY A 125 -26.86 -21.91 -68.43
CA GLY A 125 -27.75 -22.30 -69.52
C GLY A 125 -27.20 -23.56 -70.18
N ARG A 126 -27.59 -24.73 -69.66
CA ARG A 126 -28.02 -25.92 -70.42
C ARG A 126 -27.18 -26.37 -71.62
N SER A 127 -26.55 -27.55 -71.51
CA SER A 127 -26.51 -28.61 -72.56
C SER A 127 -25.81 -29.82 -71.95
N ASP A 128 -26.53 -30.86 -71.53
CA ASP A 128 -26.91 -32.01 -72.36
C ASP A 128 -25.76 -32.63 -73.17
N ALA A 129 -25.41 -33.84 -72.73
CA ALA A 129 -25.00 -35.04 -73.46
C ALA A 129 -24.36 -34.90 -74.86
N HIS A 130 -23.20 -35.53 -75.05
CA HIS A 130 -23.06 -36.59 -76.07
C HIS A 130 -21.71 -37.32 -76.00
N LYS A 131 -21.81 -38.67 -75.97
CA LYS A 131 -20.90 -39.70 -76.49
C LYS A 131 -19.42 -39.70 -76.09
#